data_AF-A0A2E0LJK8-F1
#
_entry.id   AF-A0A2E0LJK8-F1
#
_cell.length_a   1.000
_cell.length_b   1.000
_cell.length_c   1.000
_cell.angle_alpha   90.00
_cell.angle_beta   90.00
_cell.angle_gamma   90.00
#
_symmetry.space_group_name_H-M   'P 1'
#
loop_
_entity.id
_entity.type
_entity.pdbx_description
1 polymer ?
#
loop_
_entity_poly.entity_id
_entity_poly.type
_entity_poly.pdbx_seq_one_letter_code
_entity_poly.pdbx_strand_id
1 'polypeptide(L)'
;MNDRGTELYEEIKQKSGLRDKSPFSPFPNGGLEIKATCGSVPTPTQCAKIGIEKPDMGKTRIHVLRGYDWKAHHRETNNLVGILWDFINGTPHIVAVFFGTNLDEQDWGKIIQPRDGGGRTTSVSIMPRHGVKKMYRNWIAVMKDPAYIKFLNKYNKDNLIPL
;
A
#
# COMPACT_ATOMS: atom_id res chain seq x y z
N MET A 1 -4.16 8.85 -24.99
CA MET A 1 -3.14 9.90 -24.73
C MET A 1 -3.61 11.15 -25.44
N ASN A 2 -3.44 12.33 -24.85
CA ASN A 2 -3.64 13.57 -25.62
C ASN A 2 -2.47 13.74 -26.60
N ASP A 3 -2.61 14.68 -27.53
CA ASP A 3 -1.61 14.92 -28.59
C ASP A 3 -0.22 15.15 -28.01
N ARG A 4 -0.14 15.91 -26.90
CA ARG A 4 1.11 16.16 -26.18
C ARG A 4 1.77 14.89 -25.63
N GLY A 5 0.98 13.96 -25.10
CA GLY A 5 1.49 12.68 -24.61
C GLY A 5 2.05 11.80 -25.73
N THR A 6 1.40 11.83 -26.90
CA THR A 6 1.86 11.12 -28.09
C THR A 6 3.18 11.68 -28.61
N GLU A 7 3.32 13.01 -28.68
CA GLU A 7 4.57 13.68 -29.05
C GLU A 7 5.73 13.27 -28.15
N LEU A 8 5.56 13.40 -26.82
CA LEU A 8 6.58 13.04 -25.83
C LEU A 8 6.98 11.57 -25.93
N TYR A 9 6.02 10.68 -26.19
CA TYR A 9 6.29 9.25 -26.36
C TYR A 9 7.16 8.97 -27.60
N GLU A 10 6.85 9.58 -28.74
CA GLU A 10 7.65 9.42 -29.96
C GLU A 10 9.05 10.06 -29.82
N GLU A 11 9.17 11.20 -29.12
CA GLU A 11 10.48 11.79 -28.78
C GLU A 11 11.35 10.82 -27.97
N ILE A 12 10.81 10.19 -26.92
CA ILE A 12 11.53 9.20 -26.10
C ILE A 12 11.97 8.01 -26.96
N LYS A 13 11.06 7.50 -27.79
CA LYS A 13 11.30 6.36 -28.67
C LYS A 13 12.40 6.65 -29.69
N GLN A 14 12.46 7.86 -30.24
CA GLN A 14 13.50 8.27 -31.18
C GLN A 14 14.86 8.47 -30.50
N LYS A 15 14.88 9.04 -29.29
CA LYS A 15 16.12 9.43 -28.61
C LYS A 15 16.85 8.26 -27.94
N SER A 16 16.11 7.33 -27.34
CA SER A 16 16.68 6.27 -26.48
C SER A 16 16.17 4.87 -26.81
N GLY A 17 15.23 4.75 -27.76
CA GLY A 17 14.41 3.54 -27.91
C GLY A 17 13.49 3.32 -26.71
N LEU A 18 12.74 2.20 -26.74
CA LEU A 18 11.81 1.81 -25.65
C LEU A 18 12.40 0.75 -24.71
N ARG A 19 13.69 0.47 -24.82
CA ARG A 19 14.38 -0.53 -24.00
C ARG A 19 14.93 0.06 -22.70
N ASP A 20 15.28 1.35 -22.71
CA ASP A 20 15.71 2.06 -21.53
C ASP A 20 14.50 2.53 -20.72
N LYS A 21 14.55 2.28 -19.41
CA LYS A 21 13.53 2.70 -18.45
C LYS A 21 13.80 4.08 -17.86
N SER A 22 15.02 4.61 -18.04
CA SER A 22 15.42 5.92 -17.53
C SER A 22 14.52 7.08 -18.01
N PRO A 23 13.99 7.11 -19.26
CA PRO A 23 13.06 8.18 -19.66
C PRO A 23 11.73 8.14 -18.89
N PHE A 24 11.43 6.99 -18.28
CA PHE A 24 10.25 6.76 -17.44
C PHE A 24 10.63 6.72 -15.94
N SER A 25 11.86 7.07 -15.56
CA SER A 25 12.34 6.96 -14.18
C SER A 25 13.55 7.86 -13.89
N PRO A 26 13.46 8.82 -12.93
CA PRO A 26 12.28 9.19 -12.16
C PRO A 26 11.37 10.09 -13.00
N PHE A 27 10.05 9.90 -12.91
CA PHE A 27 9.09 10.81 -13.54
C PHE A 27 9.23 12.22 -12.93
N PRO A 28 9.77 13.22 -13.64
CA PRO A 28 10.00 14.56 -13.07
C PRO A 28 8.68 15.25 -12.67
N ASN A 29 7.59 14.86 -13.35
CA ASN A 29 6.23 15.33 -13.09
C ASN A 29 5.43 14.41 -12.14
N GLY A 30 6.07 13.42 -11.53
CA GLY A 30 5.43 12.51 -10.59
C GLY A 30 4.61 11.41 -11.29
N GLY A 31 5.19 10.22 -11.37
CA GLY A 31 4.44 9.01 -11.72
C GLY A 31 3.58 8.56 -10.55
N LEU A 32 2.51 7.82 -10.83
CA LEU A 32 1.66 7.24 -9.80
C LEU A 32 2.20 5.87 -9.39
N GLU A 33 2.64 5.73 -8.15
CA GLU A 33 2.96 4.42 -7.59
C GLU A 33 1.71 3.82 -6.95
N ILE A 34 1.41 2.55 -7.23
CA ILE A 34 0.25 1.85 -6.66
C ILE A 34 0.76 0.69 -5.81
N LYS A 35 0.35 0.64 -4.55
CA LYS A 35 0.70 -0.45 -3.63
C LYS A 35 -0.54 -1.02 -2.98
N ALA A 36 -0.63 -2.34 -2.95
CA ALA A 36 -1.72 -3.06 -2.32
C ALA A 36 -1.23 -3.84 -1.10
N THR A 37 -2.04 -3.85 -0.05
CA THR A 37 -1.82 -4.67 1.15
C THR A 37 -3.14 -5.30 1.57
N CYS A 38 -3.09 -6.51 2.11
CA CYS A 38 -4.23 -7.11 2.81
C CYS A 38 -4.12 -6.98 4.33
N GLY A 39 -3.19 -6.12 4.78
CA GLY A 39 -2.86 -5.91 6.17
C GLY A 39 -2.26 -7.13 6.86
N SER A 40 -2.11 -7.00 8.18
CA SER A 40 -1.50 -7.99 9.05
C SER A 40 -2.52 -8.60 9.98
N VAL A 41 -2.44 -9.92 10.15
CA VAL A 41 -3.23 -10.70 11.09
C VAL A 41 -2.31 -11.32 12.15
N PRO A 42 -2.81 -11.72 13.32
CA PRO A 42 -2.02 -12.44 14.31
C PRO A 42 -1.34 -13.70 13.73
N THR A 43 -0.25 -14.12 14.37
CA THR A 43 0.32 -15.45 14.10
C THR A 43 -0.62 -16.56 14.61
N PRO A 44 -0.53 -17.80 14.11
CA PRO A 44 -1.34 -18.91 14.60
C PRO A 44 -1.27 -19.07 16.13
N THR A 45 -0.08 -18.96 16.71
CA THR A 45 0.13 -18.99 18.17
C THR A 45 -0.61 -17.85 18.89
N GLN A 46 -0.65 -16.65 18.31
CA GLN A 46 -1.36 -15.52 18.89
C GLN A 46 -2.88 -15.66 18.76
N CYS A 47 -3.38 -16.25 17.67
CA CYS A 47 -4.78 -16.60 17.49
C CYS A 47 -5.23 -17.64 18.54
N ALA A 48 -4.46 -18.72 18.70
CA ALA A 48 -4.75 -19.77 19.67
C ALA A 48 -4.84 -19.23 21.11
N LYS A 49 -3.96 -18.29 21.49
CA LYS A 49 -3.98 -17.64 22.82
C LYS A 49 -5.26 -16.86 23.11
N ILE A 50 -5.96 -16.37 22.09
CA ILE A 50 -7.20 -15.60 22.24
C ILE A 50 -8.43 -16.39 21.80
N GLY A 51 -8.30 -17.72 21.66
CA GLY A 51 -9.41 -18.62 21.35
C GLY A 51 -9.98 -18.46 19.95
N ILE A 52 -9.21 -17.94 19.00
CA ILE A 52 -9.64 -17.81 17.59
C ILE A 52 -8.71 -18.62 16.67
N GLU A 53 -9.23 -18.99 15.51
CA GLU A 53 -8.41 -19.55 14.43
C GLU A 53 -7.85 -18.41 13.56
N LYS A 54 -6.65 -18.62 13.00
CA LYS A 54 -6.10 -17.69 12.01
C LYS A 54 -6.89 -17.84 10.70
N PRO A 55 -7.35 -16.74 10.07
CA PRO A 55 -8.03 -16.85 8.78
C PRO A 55 -7.15 -17.54 7.74
N ASP A 56 -7.73 -18.54 7.09
CA ASP A 56 -7.11 -19.23 5.97
C ASP A 56 -7.09 -18.35 4.70
N MET A 57 -6.44 -18.82 3.64
CA MET A 57 -6.50 -18.15 2.34
C MET A 57 -7.94 -18.02 1.86
N GLY A 58 -8.28 -16.88 1.25
CA GLY A 58 -9.64 -16.63 0.78
C GLY A 58 -10.65 -16.23 1.86
N LYS A 59 -10.28 -16.24 3.14
CA LYS A 59 -11.16 -15.83 4.24
C LYS A 59 -11.01 -14.35 4.55
N THR A 60 -12.13 -13.71 4.89
CA THR A 60 -12.20 -12.33 5.35
C THR A 60 -11.38 -12.14 6.63
N ARG A 61 -10.64 -11.03 6.71
CA ARG A 61 -9.67 -10.75 7.78
C ARG A 61 -10.08 -9.61 8.69
N ILE A 62 -11.07 -8.79 8.31
CA ILE A 62 -11.43 -7.57 9.03
C ILE A 62 -11.58 -7.75 10.55
N HIS A 63 -12.15 -8.88 11.00
CA HIS A 63 -12.37 -9.14 12.43
C HIS A 63 -11.11 -9.44 13.24
N VAL A 64 -9.99 -9.76 12.57
CA VAL A 64 -8.69 -10.06 13.21
C VAL A 64 -7.57 -9.16 12.70
N LEU A 65 -7.87 -8.20 11.84
CA LEU A 65 -6.92 -7.30 11.24
C LEU A 65 -6.28 -6.44 12.33
N ARG A 66 -4.94 -6.41 12.39
CA ARG A 66 -4.18 -5.67 13.40
C ARG A 66 -3.64 -4.34 12.91
N GLY A 67 -3.42 -4.24 11.60
CA GLY A 67 -2.84 -3.07 10.99
C GLY A 67 -2.62 -3.28 9.51
N TYR A 68 -2.25 -2.20 8.84
CA TYR A 68 -1.95 -2.19 7.42
C TYR A 68 -0.80 -1.20 7.17
N ASP A 69 0.03 -1.56 6.19
CA ASP A 69 1.20 -0.81 5.77
C ASP A 69 1.46 -1.09 4.28
N TRP A 70 2.14 -0.14 3.64
CA TRP A 70 2.65 -0.31 2.27
C TRP A 70 4.16 -0.47 2.29
N LYS A 71 4.68 -1.15 1.27
CA LYS A 71 6.09 -1.54 1.20
C LYS A 71 6.71 -1.10 -0.12
N ALA A 72 7.90 -0.51 -0.06
CA ALA A 72 8.61 0.03 -1.22
C ALA A 72 10.05 -0.51 -1.29
N HIS A 73 10.65 -0.48 -2.48
CA HIS A 73 12.08 -0.79 -2.64
C HIS A 73 12.96 0.47 -2.48
N HIS A 74 12.40 1.64 -2.74
CA HIS A 74 13.01 2.96 -2.51
C HIS A 74 12.19 3.74 -1.48
N ARG A 75 12.74 4.86 -0.99
CA ARG A 75 12.09 5.73 0.00
C ARG A 75 11.65 7.08 -0.58
N GLU A 76 11.82 7.28 -1.88
CA GLU A 76 11.59 8.54 -2.60
C GLU A 76 10.15 8.64 -3.17
N THR A 77 9.27 7.70 -2.82
CA THR A 77 7.88 7.70 -3.33
C THR A 77 7.13 8.92 -2.80
N ASN A 78 6.76 9.82 -3.71
CA ASN A 78 5.95 11.00 -3.37
C ASN A 78 4.45 10.80 -3.66
N ASN A 79 4.11 10.32 -4.87
CA ASN A 79 2.73 10.11 -5.31
C ASN A 79 2.33 8.62 -5.20
N LEU A 80 1.67 8.26 -4.10
CA LEU A 80 1.28 6.88 -3.78
C LEU A 80 -0.23 6.72 -3.75
N VAL A 81 -0.77 5.76 -4.50
CA VAL A 81 -2.08 5.15 -4.23
C VAL A 81 -1.88 3.94 -3.35
N GLY A 82 -2.38 4.03 -2.12
CA GLY A 82 -2.42 2.93 -1.18
C GLY A 82 -3.75 2.19 -1.28
N ILE A 83 -3.71 0.89 -1.56
CA ILE A 83 -4.88 0.01 -1.59
C ILE A 83 -4.84 -0.90 -0.37
N LEU A 84 -5.93 -0.95 0.39
CA LEU A 84 -6.23 -2.03 1.33
C LEU A 84 -7.28 -2.94 0.69
N TRP A 85 -7.01 -4.24 0.65
CA TRP A 85 -7.93 -5.24 0.11
C TRP A 85 -8.16 -6.38 1.11
N ASP A 86 -9.31 -7.03 1.03
CA ASP A 86 -9.65 -8.21 1.84
C ASP A 86 -10.42 -9.21 0.99
N PHE A 87 -10.62 -10.44 1.48
CA PHE A 87 -11.53 -11.38 0.85
C PHE A 87 -12.95 -11.19 1.38
N ILE A 88 -13.93 -11.17 0.48
CA ILE A 88 -15.35 -11.18 0.83
C ILE A 88 -15.97 -12.32 0.05
N ASN A 89 -16.57 -13.29 0.75
CA ASN A 89 -17.11 -14.51 0.17
C ASN A 89 -16.12 -15.24 -0.76
N GLY A 90 -14.85 -15.32 -0.37
CA GLY A 90 -13.80 -15.99 -1.14
C GLY A 90 -13.19 -15.16 -2.28
N THR A 91 -13.69 -13.97 -2.56
CA THR A 91 -13.22 -13.13 -3.68
C THR A 91 -12.48 -11.89 -3.15
N PRO A 92 -11.32 -11.51 -3.74
CA PRO A 92 -10.59 -10.32 -3.32
C PRO A 92 -11.35 -9.05 -3.70
N HIS A 93 -11.53 -8.15 -2.73
CA HIS A 93 -12.19 -6.87 -2.89
C HIS A 93 -11.28 -5.74 -2.39
N ILE A 94 -11.26 -4.62 -3.10
CA ILE A 94 -10.69 -3.38 -2.58
C ILE A 94 -11.65 -2.84 -1.52
N VAL A 95 -11.15 -2.67 -0.29
CA VAL A 95 -11.96 -2.21 0.85
C VAL A 95 -11.63 -0.79 1.25
N ALA A 96 -10.45 -0.27 0.90
CA ALA A 96 -10.12 1.14 1.01
C ALA A 96 -9.03 1.57 0.02
N VAL A 97 -9.09 2.82 -0.40
CA VAL A 97 -8.12 3.49 -1.28
C VAL A 97 -7.69 4.80 -0.63
N PHE A 98 -6.39 5.07 -0.65
CA PHE A 98 -5.74 6.24 -0.06
C PHE A 98 -4.80 6.88 -1.06
N PHE A 99 -4.54 8.17 -0.93
CA PHE A 99 -3.62 8.88 -1.83
C PHE A 99 -2.70 9.85 -1.09
N GLY A 100 -1.39 9.67 -1.24
CA GLY A 100 -0.39 10.59 -0.71
C GLY A 100 0.33 11.29 -1.86
N THR A 101 0.48 12.62 -1.76
CA THR A 101 1.26 13.48 -2.68
C THR A 101 2.31 14.32 -1.96
N ASN A 102 2.47 14.08 -0.66
CA ASN A 102 3.41 14.75 0.22
C ASN A 102 4.08 13.72 1.14
N LEU A 103 4.59 12.68 0.50
CA LEU A 103 5.37 11.64 1.14
C LEU A 103 6.85 11.94 0.94
N ASP A 104 7.62 11.83 2.00
CA ASP A 104 9.06 12.02 2.00
C ASP A 104 9.78 10.76 2.53
N GLU A 105 11.11 10.76 2.47
CA GLU A 105 11.92 9.61 2.91
C GLU A 105 11.63 9.19 4.36
N GLN A 106 11.22 10.10 5.24
CA GLN A 106 10.93 9.83 6.64
C GLN A 106 9.61 9.08 6.80
N ASP A 107 8.68 9.19 5.85
CA ASP A 107 7.45 8.39 5.83
C ASP A 107 7.68 6.92 5.49
N TRP A 108 8.93 6.55 5.19
CA TRP A 108 9.36 5.20 4.89
C TRP A 108 10.39 4.72 5.92
N GLY A 109 10.24 3.48 6.39
CA GLY A 109 11.23 2.87 7.28
C GLY A 109 12.59 2.69 6.60
N LYS A 110 13.63 2.43 7.40
CA LYS A 110 14.94 2.05 6.85
C LYS A 110 14.80 0.81 5.96
N ILE A 111 15.59 0.74 4.89
CA ILE A 111 15.61 -0.43 4.01
C ILE A 111 16.11 -1.63 4.82
N ILE A 112 15.28 -2.68 4.87
CA ILE A 112 15.60 -3.95 5.50
C ILE A 112 16.18 -4.85 4.43
N GLN A 113 17.45 -5.25 4.60
CA GLN A 113 18.12 -6.19 3.71
C GLN A 113 17.74 -7.64 4.05
N PRO A 114 17.67 -8.54 3.04
CA PRO A 114 17.65 -9.98 3.25
C PRO A 114 18.78 -10.45 4.17
N ARG A 115 18.56 -11.57 4.86
CA ARG A 115 19.60 -12.28 5.62
C ARG A 115 19.72 -13.69 5.06
N ASP A 116 20.92 -14.25 5.08
CA ASP A 116 21.15 -15.64 4.70
C ASP A 116 20.32 -16.58 5.57
N GLY A 117 19.62 -17.54 4.95
CA GLY A 117 18.67 -18.43 5.61
C GLY A 117 17.33 -17.79 6.02
N GLY A 118 17.11 -16.51 5.72
CA GLY A 118 15.85 -15.82 5.97
C GLY A 118 14.82 -16.00 4.85
N GLY A 119 13.53 -15.91 5.18
CA GLY A 119 12.44 -16.01 4.20
C GLY A 119 12.25 -14.80 3.27
N ARG A 120 13.15 -13.81 3.29
CA ARG A 120 13.09 -12.61 2.44
C ARG A 120 14.14 -12.70 1.35
N THR A 121 13.73 -12.49 0.10
CA THR A 121 14.62 -12.53 -1.07
C THR A 121 15.00 -11.14 -1.59
N THR A 122 14.31 -10.08 -1.14
CA THR A 122 14.51 -8.70 -1.63
C THR A 122 14.55 -7.68 -0.50
N SER A 123 15.27 -6.58 -0.75
CA SER A 123 15.32 -5.42 0.13
C SER A 123 13.99 -4.67 0.12
N VAL A 124 13.54 -4.23 1.29
CA VAL A 124 12.24 -3.57 1.41
C VAL A 124 12.23 -2.54 2.53
N SER A 125 11.62 -1.39 2.24
CA SER A 125 11.19 -0.40 3.21
C SER A 125 9.70 -0.60 3.52
N ILE A 126 9.34 -0.50 4.79
CA ILE A 126 7.95 -0.61 5.27
C ILE A 126 7.51 0.75 5.76
N MET A 127 6.34 1.20 5.35
CA MET A 127 5.77 2.47 5.81
C MET A 127 5.41 2.39 7.31
N PRO A 128 6.07 3.17 8.19
CA PRO A 128 5.71 3.29 9.59
C PRO A 128 4.35 3.98 9.81
N ARG A 129 3.92 3.95 11.07
CA ARG A 129 2.61 4.44 11.52
C ARG A 129 2.32 5.90 11.16
N HIS A 130 3.31 6.78 11.18
CA HIS A 130 3.09 8.19 10.80
C HIS A 130 2.89 8.37 9.29
N GLY A 131 3.60 7.60 8.46
CA GLY A 131 3.36 7.57 7.01
C GLY A 131 1.96 7.02 6.70
N VAL A 132 1.56 5.91 7.36
CA VAL A 132 0.21 5.37 7.22
C VAL A 132 -0.85 6.39 7.65
N LYS A 133 -0.57 7.18 8.68
CA LYS A 133 -1.46 8.25 9.14
C LYS A 133 -1.60 9.38 8.11
N LYS A 134 -0.53 9.75 7.39
CA LYS A 134 -0.61 10.70 6.26
C LYS A 134 -1.53 10.15 5.16
N MET A 135 -1.36 8.89 4.79
CA MET A 135 -2.23 8.23 3.80
C MET A 135 -3.69 8.19 4.25
N TYR A 136 -3.95 7.83 5.51
CA TYR A 136 -5.29 7.80 6.10
C TYR A 136 -6.01 9.16 6.03
N ARG A 137 -5.27 10.27 6.24
CA ARG A 137 -5.84 11.63 6.16
C ARG A 137 -6.34 12.00 4.76
N ASN A 138 -5.82 11.32 3.74
CA ASN A 138 -6.17 11.49 2.34
C ASN A 138 -6.81 10.21 1.77
N TRP A 139 -7.77 9.63 2.49
CA TRP A 139 -8.56 8.53 1.96
C TRP A 139 -9.41 9.01 0.77
N ILE A 140 -9.57 8.16 -0.24
CA ILE A 140 -10.37 8.44 -1.45
C ILE A 140 -11.70 7.69 -1.38
N ALA A 141 -11.63 6.40 -1.07
CA ALA A 141 -12.79 5.52 -1.02
C ALA A 141 -12.62 4.50 0.09
N VAL A 142 -13.70 4.20 0.79
CA VAL A 142 -13.78 3.14 1.79
C VAL A 142 -15.09 2.40 1.56
N MET A 143 -15.04 1.08 1.62
CA MET A 143 -16.22 0.24 1.54
C MET A 143 -17.22 0.66 2.62
N LYS A 144 -18.50 0.81 2.25
CA LYS A 144 -19.58 1.19 3.17
C LYS A 144 -20.00 0.02 4.06
N ASP A 145 -19.04 -0.46 4.84
CA ASP A 145 -19.18 -1.50 5.84
C ASP A 145 -18.59 -0.96 7.16
N PRO A 146 -19.40 -0.85 8.23
CA PRO A 146 -18.96 -0.33 9.51
C PRO A 146 -17.72 -1.01 10.10
N ALA A 147 -17.47 -2.29 9.79
CA ALA A 147 -16.31 -3.02 10.29
C ALA A 147 -15.00 -2.39 9.78
N TYR A 148 -14.92 -2.08 8.49
CA TYR A 148 -13.75 -1.44 7.88
C TYR A 148 -13.59 0.00 8.32
N ILE A 149 -14.68 0.78 8.34
CA ILE A 149 -14.65 2.18 8.79
C ILE A 149 -14.16 2.27 10.24
N LYS A 150 -14.74 1.47 11.15
CA LYS A 150 -14.34 1.42 12.56
C LYS A 150 -12.89 0.98 12.72
N PHE A 151 -12.45 -0.02 11.97
CA PHE A 151 -11.07 -0.48 12.00
C PHE A 151 -10.10 0.64 11.58
N LEU A 152 -10.34 1.31 10.45
CA LEU A 152 -9.46 2.36 9.94
C LEU A 152 -9.38 3.55 10.91
N ASN A 153 -10.51 4.00 11.42
CA ASN A 153 -10.59 5.08 12.42
C ASN A 153 -9.86 4.69 13.71
N LYS A 154 -10.17 3.52 14.28
CA LYS A 154 -9.52 3.02 15.51
C LYS A 154 -8.02 2.84 15.32
N TYR A 155 -7.59 2.22 14.23
CA TYR A 155 -6.19 2.00 13.93
C TYR A 155 -5.46 3.33 13.83
N ASN A 156 -6.06 4.37 13.24
CA ASN A 156 -5.43 5.69 13.10
C ASN A 156 -5.68 6.64 14.29
N LYS A 157 -6.34 6.17 15.36
CA LYS A 157 -6.68 6.93 16.57
C LYS A 157 -7.42 8.23 16.23
N ASP A 158 -8.43 8.13 15.37
CA ASP A 158 -9.13 9.28 14.80
C ASP A 158 -10.53 8.85 14.31
N ASN A 159 -11.35 9.79 13.81
CA ASN A 159 -12.72 9.54 13.37
C ASN A 159 -13.03 10.18 12.00
N LEU A 160 -12.01 10.34 11.15
CA LEU A 160 -12.11 11.05 9.87
C LEU A 160 -13.09 10.41 8.88
N ILE A 161 -13.19 9.08 8.84
CA ILE A 161 -14.08 8.38 7.90
C ILE A 161 -15.46 8.27 8.56
N PRO A 162 -16.53 8.82 7.97
CA PRO A 162 -17.87 8.75 8.54
C PRO A 162 -18.42 7.31 8.51
N LEU A 163 -19.25 6.98 9.50
CA LEU A 163 -19.98 5.69 9.59
C LEU A 163 -21.18 5.63 8.63
#